data_AF-A0A9P3F6Q1-F1
#
_entry.id   AF-A0A9P3F6Q1-F1
#
_cell.length_a   1.000
_cell.length_b   1.000
_cell.length_c   1.000
_cell.angle_alpha   90.00
_cell.angle_beta   90.00
_cell.angle_gamma   90.00
#
_symmetry.space_group_name_H-M   'P 1'
#
loop_
_entity.id
_entity.type
_entity.pdbx_description
1 polymer ?
#
loop_
_entity_poly.entity_id
_entity_poly.type
_entity_poly.pdbx_seq_one_letter_code
_entity_poly.pdbx_strand_id
1 'polypeptide(L)'
;MQVVKILGLQHNFTRRIQDLREADLLAASKLRCTITPLVSNALGIFSPAITLAVYAVISVALGGNLETETAFTTMAILSMVTHPANMAMTIVPRAVTAFSGFEKIQAFLLRESLQTDRGTLPKGSTAIQIQQLRISYKQLVLEHIDIEVAAGSLAIISGPTGSGKSTLLRAILREVLPVRGTISLSTRQIAYCAQKPWLPNGTIKDAIRGATEIYSASDPDNEKWYHEVTDMCCLTHDFDSLPHGDLTRIGSGGLNLSGGQKQRVALARALFAKCDILLLDDTFSGLDGEIEQTIFDKLFGMLGLTRRLETTVVLVSNSSQYFQAADNIVVLGNHRIIDQGSWQDIRVKAASIAKFSSGHHTSDKAVLSANSDELSARLRTKGETEIDLARQTGDPALYGNFPIMFMDATNMSLGYYLSSIDFMNIFFIITSTVSYAFFISIPQYWLRLWTEFGGRNTAFYVCGFVLLSTLSWISTSAQMW
;
A
#
# COMPACT_ATOMS: atom_id res chain seq x y z
N MET A 1 -12.07 -0.32 7.37
CA MET A 1 -13.12 -1.29 7.82
C MET A 1 -13.74 -0.85 9.13
N GLN A 2 -12.99 -0.66 10.21
CA GLN A 2 -13.59 -0.37 11.52
C GLN A 2 -14.33 0.97 11.61
N VAL A 3 -13.73 2.06 11.12
CA VAL A 3 -14.43 3.36 11.02
C VAL A 3 -15.74 3.23 10.22
N VAL A 4 -15.73 2.43 9.15
CA VAL A 4 -16.92 2.16 8.34
C VAL A 4 -17.98 1.38 9.13
N LYS A 5 -17.58 0.43 10.00
CA LYS A 5 -18.49 -0.32 10.88
C LYS A 5 -19.08 0.55 11.98
N ILE A 6 -18.24 1.32 12.69
CA ILE A 6 -18.67 2.22 13.77
C ILE A 6 -19.65 3.28 13.25
N LEU A 7 -19.39 3.82 12.06
CA LEU A 7 -20.29 4.80 11.42
C LEU A 7 -21.54 4.16 10.78
N GLY A 8 -21.72 2.83 10.86
CA GLY A 8 -22.85 2.14 10.24
C GLY A 8 -22.89 2.21 8.71
N LEU A 9 -21.79 2.60 8.07
CA LEU A 9 -21.71 2.83 6.61
C LEU A 9 -21.47 1.54 5.82
N GLN A 10 -21.41 0.38 6.47
CA GLN A 10 -21.10 -0.90 5.83
C GLN A 10 -22.00 -1.18 4.63
N HIS A 11 -23.32 -0.97 4.76
CA HIS A 11 -24.26 -1.24 3.67
C HIS A 11 -24.04 -0.33 2.46
N ASN A 12 -23.79 0.96 2.68
CA ASN A 12 -23.51 1.92 1.61
C ASN A 12 -22.22 1.59 0.86
N PHE A 13 -21.15 1.24 1.58
CA PHE A 13 -19.89 0.83 0.95
C PHE A 13 -20.03 -0.48 0.18
N THR A 14 -20.69 -1.49 0.76
CA THR A 14 -20.93 -2.76 0.06
C THR A 14 -21.72 -2.55 -1.22
N ARG A 15 -22.80 -1.76 -1.16
CA ARG A 15 -23.61 -1.44 -2.35
C ARG A 15 -22.78 -0.70 -3.39
N ARG A 16 -21.99 0.30 -2.99
CA ARG A 16 -21.14 1.04 -3.94
C ARG A 16 -20.09 0.16 -4.62
N ILE A 17 -19.47 -0.75 -3.86
CA ILE A 17 -18.51 -1.72 -4.41
C ILE A 17 -19.22 -2.68 -5.37
N GLN A 18 -20.41 -3.15 -5.02
CA GLN A 18 -21.23 -4.01 -5.86
C GLN A 18 -21.61 -3.32 -7.18
N ASP A 19 -22.09 -2.06 -7.12
CA ASP A 19 -22.44 -1.28 -8.31
C ASP A 19 -21.23 -1.10 -9.25
N LEU A 20 -20.05 -0.81 -8.68
CA LEU A 20 -18.80 -0.68 -9.45
C LEU A 20 -18.38 -2.03 -10.06
N ARG A 21 -18.59 -3.13 -9.32
CA ARG A 21 -18.29 -4.47 -9.81
C ARG A 21 -19.22 -4.90 -10.93
N GLU A 22 -20.51 -4.60 -10.83
CA GLU A 22 -21.48 -4.87 -11.88
C GLU A 22 -21.15 -4.08 -13.15
N ALA A 23 -20.78 -2.81 -13.03
CA ALA A 23 -20.34 -2.01 -14.18
C ALA A 23 -19.09 -2.60 -14.86
N ASP A 24 -18.09 -3.03 -14.08
CA ASP A 24 -16.88 -3.71 -14.59
C ASP A 24 -17.23 -5.04 -15.29
N LEU A 25 -18.10 -5.85 -14.69
CA LEU A 25 -18.55 -7.12 -15.28
C LEU A 25 -19.36 -6.91 -16.56
N LEU A 26 -20.23 -5.91 -16.64
CA LEU A 26 -20.99 -5.57 -17.85
C LEU A 26 -20.09 -5.06 -18.97
N ALA A 27 -19.08 -4.25 -18.65
CA ALA A 27 -18.09 -3.81 -19.62
C ALA A 27 -17.26 -5.00 -20.15
N ALA A 28 -16.88 -5.92 -19.26
CA ALA A 28 -16.09 -7.09 -19.62
C ALA A 28 -16.90 -8.21 -20.31
N SER A 29 -18.20 -8.35 -20.02
CA SER A 29 -19.05 -9.42 -20.57
C SER A 29 -19.16 -9.31 -22.09
N LYS A 30 -19.26 -8.09 -22.62
CA LYS A 30 -19.31 -7.85 -24.07
C LYS A 30 -18.06 -8.36 -24.77
N LEU A 31 -16.88 -8.15 -24.17
CA LEU A 31 -15.60 -8.64 -24.71
C LEU A 31 -15.48 -10.17 -24.57
N ARG A 32 -15.85 -10.74 -23.41
CA ARG A 32 -15.77 -12.19 -23.15
C ARG A 32 -16.74 -13.01 -24.00
N CYS A 33 -17.96 -12.52 -24.20
CA CYS A 33 -19.00 -13.23 -24.94
C CYS A 33 -18.77 -13.20 -26.46
N THR A 34 -18.12 -12.17 -27.00
CA THR A 34 -18.02 -11.97 -28.46
C THR A 34 -16.67 -12.33 -29.05
N ILE A 35 -15.56 -12.08 -28.34
CA ILE A 35 -14.22 -12.16 -28.93
C ILE A 35 -13.54 -13.50 -28.65
N THR A 36 -13.74 -14.10 -27.47
CA THR A 36 -12.98 -15.29 -27.05
C THR A 36 -13.43 -16.60 -27.71
N PRO A 37 -14.74 -16.95 -27.76
CA PRO A 37 -15.17 -18.26 -28.27
C PRO A 37 -15.29 -18.33 -29.79
N LEU A 38 -15.80 -17.25 -30.40
CA LEU A 38 -16.24 -17.23 -31.79
C LEU A 38 -15.07 -17.22 -32.78
N VAL A 39 -13.97 -16.55 -32.42
CA VAL A 39 -12.85 -16.28 -33.33
C VAL A 39 -11.64 -17.19 -33.07
N SER A 40 -11.34 -17.55 -31.81
CA SER A 40 -10.08 -18.23 -31.47
C SER A 40 -10.02 -19.71 -31.89
N ASN A 41 -11.16 -20.43 -31.84
CA ASN A 41 -11.21 -21.87 -32.14
C ASN A 41 -11.72 -22.19 -33.55
N ALA A 42 -12.37 -21.23 -34.22
CA ALA A 42 -12.94 -21.42 -35.55
C ALA A 42 -11.87 -21.81 -36.59
N LEU A 43 -10.70 -21.17 -36.56
CA LEU A 43 -9.62 -21.45 -37.50
C LEU A 43 -9.13 -22.90 -37.36
N GLY A 44 -9.01 -23.41 -36.13
CA GLY A 44 -8.63 -24.80 -35.83
C GLY A 44 -9.59 -25.85 -36.39
N ILE A 45 -10.89 -25.58 -36.28
CA ILE A 45 -11.95 -26.54 -36.58
C ILE A 45 -12.32 -26.49 -38.07
N PHE A 46 -12.41 -25.30 -38.67
CA PHE A 46 -12.86 -25.14 -40.06
C PHE A 46 -11.73 -25.25 -41.09
N SER A 47 -10.48 -24.93 -40.76
CA SER A 47 -9.36 -24.96 -41.72
C SER A 47 -9.17 -26.36 -42.36
N PRO A 48 -9.10 -27.47 -41.60
CA PRO A 48 -9.02 -28.81 -42.19
C PRO A 48 -10.27 -29.19 -42.99
N ALA A 49 -11.46 -28.78 -42.50
CA ALA A 49 -12.73 -29.10 -43.14
C ALA A 49 -12.92 -28.44 -44.50
N ILE A 50 -12.64 -27.14 -44.58
CA ILE A 50 -12.77 -26.38 -45.83
C ILE A 50 -11.71 -26.84 -46.83
N THR A 51 -10.47 -27.03 -46.40
CA THR A 51 -9.40 -27.43 -47.31
C THR A 51 -9.65 -28.81 -47.93
N LEU A 52 -10.13 -29.76 -47.13
CA LEU A 52 -10.46 -31.10 -47.61
C LEU A 52 -11.70 -31.10 -48.50
N ALA A 53 -12.71 -30.29 -48.18
CA ALA A 53 -13.88 -30.10 -49.04
C ALA A 53 -13.49 -29.52 -50.41
N VAL A 54 -12.64 -28.48 -50.45
CA VAL A 54 -12.15 -27.87 -51.68
C VAL A 54 -11.31 -28.87 -52.48
N TYR A 55 -10.39 -29.59 -51.84
CA TYR A 55 -9.58 -30.62 -52.49
C TYR A 55 -10.44 -31.73 -53.12
N ALA A 56 -11.45 -32.21 -52.39
CA ALA A 56 -12.35 -33.24 -52.88
C ALA A 56 -13.19 -32.77 -54.08
N VAL A 57 -13.69 -31.52 -54.05
CA VAL A 57 -14.43 -30.93 -55.17
C VAL A 57 -13.54 -30.81 -56.41
N ILE A 58 -12.30 -30.34 -56.24
CA ILE A 58 -11.33 -30.21 -57.34
C ILE A 58 -10.94 -31.59 -57.92
N SER A 59 -10.67 -32.58 -57.05
CA SER A 59 -10.30 -33.93 -57.46
C SER A 59 -11.40 -34.60 -58.29
N VAL A 60 -12.66 -34.47 -57.86
CA VAL A 60 -13.83 -34.96 -58.61
C VAL A 60 -14.01 -34.22 -59.93
N ALA A 61 -13.80 -32.90 -59.96
CA ALA A 61 -13.92 -32.10 -61.19
C ALA A 61 -12.85 -32.46 -62.24
N LEU A 62 -11.67 -32.92 -61.80
CA LEU A 62 -10.56 -33.37 -62.66
C LEU A 62 -10.65 -34.86 -63.02
N GLY A 63 -11.68 -35.58 -62.56
CA GLY A 63 -11.87 -37.01 -62.83
C GLY A 63 -10.98 -37.94 -62.01
N GLY A 64 -10.36 -37.43 -60.93
CA GLY A 64 -9.55 -38.20 -59.99
C GLY A 64 -10.37 -38.79 -58.84
N ASN A 65 -9.77 -39.76 -58.13
CA ASN A 65 -10.31 -40.30 -56.88
C ASN A 65 -9.57 -39.70 -55.68
N LEU A 66 -10.25 -39.62 -54.54
CA LEU A 66 -9.64 -39.16 -53.30
C LEU A 66 -8.79 -40.28 -52.70
N GLU A 67 -7.47 -40.24 -52.88
CA GLU A 67 -6.56 -41.21 -52.28
C GLU A 67 -6.44 -41.00 -50.77
N THR A 68 -6.63 -42.08 -50.00
CA THR A 68 -6.56 -42.11 -48.53
C THR A 68 -5.25 -41.52 -48.00
N GLU A 69 -4.12 -41.88 -48.62
CA GLU A 69 -2.80 -41.40 -48.21
C GLU A 69 -2.67 -39.88 -48.34
N THR A 70 -3.14 -39.31 -49.46
CA THR A 70 -3.11 -37.85 -49.69
C THR A 70 -4.03 -37.08 -48.74
N ALA A 71 -5.20 -37.63 -48.39
CA ALA A 71 -6.15 -36.99 -47.50
C ALA A 71 -5.66 -36.93 -46.04
N PHE A 72 -5.11 -38.04 -45.53
CA PHE A 72 -4.57 -38.08 -44.17
C PHE A 72 -3.28 -37.27 -44.01
N THR A 73 -2.37 -37.31 -44.99
CA THR A 73 -1.15 -36.48 -44.98
C THR A 73 -1.48 -34.98 -45.05
N THR A 74 -2.42 -34.58 -45.90
CA THR A 74 -2.89 -33.18 -45.98
C THR A 74 -3.51 -32.71 -44.66
N MET A 75 -4.35 -33.55 -44.01
CA MET A 75 -4.94 -33.23 -42.71
C MET A 75 -3.88 -33.06 -41.62
N ALA A 76 -2.85 -33.92 -41.59
CA ALA A 76 -1.75 -33.82 -40.63
C ALA A 76 -0.94 -32.53 -40.82
N ILE A 77 -0.60 -32.18 -42.06
CA ILE A 77 0.13 -30.93 -42.39
C ILE A 77 -0.70 -29.69 -42.00
N LEU A 78 -2.00 -29.69 -42.33
CA LEU A 78 -2.89 -28.58 -41.96
C LEU A 78 -3.01 -28.42 -40.44
N SER A 79 -3.10 -29.52 -39.70
CA SER A 79 -3.12 -29.49 -38.23
C SER A 79 -1.83 -28.92 -37.66
N MET A 80 -0.67 -29.34 -38.20
CA MET A 80 0.65 -28.82 -37.81
C MET A 80 0.81 -27.31 -38.07
N VAL A 81 0.20 -26.77 -39.13
CA VAL A 81 0.23 -25.32 -39.45
C VAL A 81 -0.79 -24.52 -38.63
N THR A 82 -1.97 -25.09 -38.39
CA THR A 82 -3.08 -24.39 -37.75
C THR A 82 -2.82 -24.16 -36.25
N HIS A 83 -2.09 -25.07 -35.59
CA HIS A 83 -1.77 -24.92 -34.17
C HIS A 83 -0.87 -23.69 -33.88
N PRO A 84 0.29 -23.49 -34.53
CA PRO A 84 1.08 -22.25 -34.43
C PRO A 84 0.30 -20.98 -34.79
N ALA A 85 -0.59 -21.05 -35.79
CA ALA A 85 -1.42 -19.91 -36.19
C ALA A 85 -2.39 -19.49 -35.06
N ASN A 86 -3.03 -20.44 -34.40
CA ASN A 86 -3.86 -20.18 -33.23
C ASN A 86 -3.04 -19.65 -32.04
N MET A 87 -1.83 -20.19 -31.83
CA MET A 87 -0.93 -19.65 -30.80
C MET A 87 -0.61 -18.17 -31.05
N ALA A 88 -0.30 -17.78 -32.29
CA ALA A 88 -0.04 -16.38 -32.64
C ALA A 88 -1.23 -15.47 -32.30
N MET A 89 -2.46 -15.89 -32.63
CA MET A 89 -3.69 -15.16 -32.28
C MET A 89 -3.86 -14.95 -30.77
N THR A 90 -3.42 -15.92 -29.94
CA THR A 90 -3.48 -15.80 -28.47
C THR A 90 -2.32 -15.01 -27.86
N ILE A 91 -1.15 -15.00 -28.50
CA ILE A 91 0.04 -14.29 -28.01
C ILE A 91 -0.10 -12.78 -28.21
N VAL A 92 -0.70 -12.33 -29.31
CA VAL A 92 -0.82 -10.89 -29.62
C VAL A 92 -1.51 -10.10 -28.50
N PRO A 93 -2.70 -10.47 -27.98
CA PRO A 93 -3.33 -9.76 -26.86
C PRO A 93 -2.50 -9.81 -25.57
N ARG A 94 -1.79 -10.92 -25.32
CA ARG A 94 -0.89 -11.05 -24.15
C ARG A 94 0.30 -10.12 -24.27
N ALA A 95 0.88 -10.00 -25.46
CA ALA A 95 1.97 -9.07 -25.74
C ALA A 95 1.51 -7.61 -25.54
N VAL A 96 0.33 -7.24 -26.07
CA VAL A 96 -0.25 -5.90 -25.85
C VAL A 96 -0.44 -5.60 -24.35
N THR A 97 -0.93 -6.57 -23.59
CA THR A 97 -1.11 -6.42 -22.13
C THR A 97 0.24 -6.26 -21.41
N ALA A 98 1.25 -7.02 -21.83
CA ALA A 98 2.60 -6.89 -21.31
C ALA A 98 3.22 -5.53 -21.62
N PHE A 99 3.05 -5.02 -22.85
CA PHE A 99 3.50 -3.67 -23.24
C PHE A 99 2.83 -2.57 -22.42
N SER A 100 1.51 -2.67 -22.15
CA SER A 100 0.85 -1.71 -21.24
C SER A 100 1.38 -1.78 -19.81
N GLY A 101 1.73 -2.98 -19.32
CA GLY A 101 2.42 -3.14 -18.05
C GLY A 101 3.79 -2.46 -18.04
N PHE A 102 4.56 -2.64 -19.11
CA PHE A 102 5.87 -2.01 -19.28
C PHE A 102 5.78 -0.48 -19.32
N GLU A 103 4.82 0.09 -20.07
CA GLU A 103 4.58 1.53 -20.13
C GLU A 103 4.34 2.13 -18.74
N LYS A 104 3.55 1.46 -17.89
CA LYS A 104 3.28 1.93 -16.51
C LYS A 104 4.55 1.92 -15.65
N ILE A 105 5.36 0.87 -15.77
CA ILE A 105 6.62 0.76 -15.03
C ILE A 105 7.60 1.84 -15.52
N GLN A 106 7.76 1.98 -16.83
CA GLN A 106 8.63 3.00 -17.42
C GLN A 106 8.18 4.40 -17.03
N ALA A 107 6.88 4.71 -17.12
CA ALA A 107 6.33 6.00 -16.72
C ALA A 107 6.57 6.31 -15.24
N PHE A 108 6.63 5.29 -14.37
CA PHE A 108 7.00 5.46 -12.97
C PHE A 108 8.50 5.70 -12.79
N LEU A 109 9.34 4.90 -13.46
CA LEU A 109 10.81 5.00 -13.35
C LEU A 109 11.38 6.30 -13.94
N LEU A 110 10.73 6.85 -14.97
CA LEU A 110 11.12 8.11 -15.62
C LEU A 110 10.58 9.36 -14.89
N ARG A 111 9.85 9.21 -13.78
CA ARG A 111 9.49 10.37 -12.97
C ARG A 111 10.74 11.04 -12.43
N GLU A 112 10.74 12.37 -12.45
CA GLU A 112 11.84 13.16 -11.92
C GLU A 112 12.13 12.77 -10.47
N SER A 113 13.36 12.38 -10.18
CA SER A 113 13.80 12.16 -8.81
C SER A 113 13.91 13.51 -8.10
N LEU A 114 13.60 13.54 -6.81
CA LEU A 114 13.76 14.76 -6.03
C LEU A 114 15.25 15.17 -6.08
N GLN A 115 15.56 16.28 -6.76
CA GLN A 115 16.94 16.77 -6.86
C GLN A 115 17.54 16.93 -5.45
N THR A 116 18.76 16.46 -5.27
CA THR A 116 19.36 16.21 -3.95
C THR A 116 20.26 17.34 -3.46
N ASP A 117 20.41 18.42 -4.22
CA ASP A 117 21.35 19.48 -3.88
C ASP A 117 20.82 20.31 -2.69
N ARG A 118 21.31 19.99 -1.48
CA ARG A 118 21.08 20.72 -0.24
C ARG A 118 22.24 21.67 -0.04
N GLY A 119 21.96 22.87 0.47
CA GLY A 119 23.00 23.69 1.06
C GLY A 119 23.67 22.92 2.21
N THR A 120 24.98 22.75 2.13
CA THR A 120 25.77 22.18 3.23
C THR A 120 26.34 23.31 4.06
N LEU A 121 26.06 23.29 5.36
CA LEU A 121 26.73 24.17 6.30
C LEU A 121 28.05 23.53 6.72
N PRO A 122 29.13 24.32 6.91
CA PRO A 122 30.30 23.82 7.60
C PRO A 122 29.91 23.40 9.02
N LYS A 123 30.53 22.34 9.54
CA LYS A 123 30.37 21.98 10.96
C LYS A 123 30.85 23.15 11.81
N GLY A 124 29.97 23.71 12.62
CA GLY A 124 30.20 24.95 13.36
C GLY A 124 29.06 25.24 14.33
N SER A 125 28.80 26.52 14.61
CA SER A 125 27.79 26.96 15.59
C SER A 125 26.34 26.63 15.19
N THR A 126 26.07 26.42 13.91
CA THR A 126 24.71 26.32 13.37
C THR A 126 24.49 24.98 12.71
N ALA A 127 23.46 24.25 13.16
CA ALA A 127 23.12 22.93 12.64
C ALA A 127 22.04 22.97 11.55
N ILE A 128 21.07 23.88 11.68
CA ILE A 128 19.98 24.05 10.72
C ILE A 128 19.84 25.55 10.41
N GLN A 129 19.89 25.89 9.12
CA GLN A 129 19.63 27.24 8.65
C GLN A 129 18.57 27.21 7.55
N ILE A 130 17.50 27.98 7.77
CA ILE A 130 16.38 28.13 6.86
C ILE A 130 16.30 29.60 6.49
N GLN A 131 16.31 29.91 5.18
CA GLN A 131 16.30 31.29 4.68
C GLN A 131 15.19 31.47 3.64
N GLN A 132 14.35 32.49 3.86
CA GLN A 132 13.28 32.94 2.96
C GLN A 132 12.39 31.79 2.45
N LEU A 133 12.11 30.82 3.33
CA LEU A 133 11.42 29.59 2.95
C LEU A 133 9.96 29.85 2.62
N ARG A 134 9.52 29.36 1.47
CA ARG A 134 8.13 29.37 1.03
C ARG A 134 7.70 27.97 0.59
N ILE A 135 6.66 27.45 1.24
CA ILE A 135 6.07 26.15 0.91
C ILE A 135 4.61 26.35 0.52
N SER A 136 4.28 25.85 -0.66
CA SER A 136 2.92 25.86 -1.20
C SER A 136 2.64 24.53 -1.88
N TYR A 137 1.49 23.95 -1.57
CA TYR A 137 0.90 22.89 -2.38
C TYR A 137 -0.15 23.52 -3.30
N LYS A 138 -1.43 23.17 -3.15
CA LYS A 138 -2.57 23.90 -3.74
C LYS A 138 -2.84 25.23 -3.06
N GLN A 139 -2.43 25.36 -1.80
CA GLN A 139 -2.57 26.56 -0.97
C GLN A 139 -1.22 26.85 -0.30
N LEU A 140 -1.02 28.12 0.05
CA LEU A 140 0.15 28.58 0.79
C LEU A 140 0.13 27.94 2.19
N VAL A 141 1.25 27.35 2.61
CA VAL A 141 1.39 26.74 3.95
C VAL A 141 2.37 27.54 4.80
N LEU A 142 3.53 27.88 4.25
CA LEU A 142 4.56 28.67 4.91
C LEU A 142 5.12 29.72 3.96
N GLU A 143 5.39 30.91 4.48
CA GLU A 143 5.82 32.06 3.72
C GLU A 143 6.85 32.88 4.50
N HIS A 144 8.00 33.18 3.87
CA HIS A 144 9.10 33.97 4.43
C HIS A 144 9.50 33.49 5.84
N ILE A 145 9.79 32.18 5.96
CA ILE A 145 10.28 31.58 7.20
C ILE A 145 11.81 31.66 7.20
N ASP A 146 12.37 32.30 8.22
CA ASP A 146 13.80 32.38 8.50
C ASP A 146 14.05 31.80 9.90
N ILE A 147 14.76 30.68 10.00
CA ILE A 147 15.02 29.99 11.26
C ILE A 147 16.49 29.58 11.31
N GLU A 148 17.12 29.82 12.45
CA GLU A 148 18.47 29.35 12.75
C GLU A 148 18.43 28.51 14.03
N VAL A 149 18.96 27.28 13.96
CA VAL A 149 19.10 26.37 15.09
C VAL A 149 20.58 26.11 15.34
N ALA A 150 21.04 26.49 16.53
CA ALA A 150 22.42 26.28 16.95
C ALA A 150 22.71 24.79 17.16
N ALA A 151 23.94 24.37 16.88
CA ALA A 151 24.39 23.01 17.13
C ALA A 151 24.31 22.67 18.63
N GLY A 152 23.79 21.47 18.94
CA GLY A 152 23.63 20.99 20.33
C GLY A 152 22.55 21.70 21.16
N SER A 153 21.70 22.52 20.52
CA SER A 153 20.61 23.25 21.18
C SER A 153 19.25 22.55 21.06
N LEU A 154 18.34 22.87 21.98
CA LEU A 154 16.93 22.49 21.93
C LEU A 154 16.09 23.66 21.38
N ALA A 155 15.62 23.51 20.14
CA ALA A 155 14.65 24.41 19.53
C ALA A 155 13.22 23.85 19.62
N ILE A 156 12.27 24.64 20.10
CA ILE A 156 10.85 24.27 20.13
C ILE A 156 10.05 25.06 19.10
N ILE A 157 9.29 24.35 18.26
CA ILE A 157 8.38 24.95 17.30
C ILE A 157 6.95 24.77 17.80
N SER A 158 6.27 25.89 18.06
CA SER A 158 4.90 25.89 18.58
C SER A 158 3.95 26.70 17.69
N GLY A 159 2.66 26.59 17.95
CA GLY A 159 1.62 27.33 17.22
C GLY A 159 0.34 26.53 17.03
N PRO A 160 -0.73 27.12 16.47
CA PRO A 160 -2.01 26.46 16.29
C PRO A 160 -1.94 25.20 15.38
N THR A 161 -2.90 24.29 15.52
CA THR A 161 -3.06 23.16 14.59
C THR A 161 -3.26 23.69 13.17
N GLY A 162 -2.53 23.12 12.20
CA GLY A 162 -2.59 23.56 10.80
C GLY A 162 -1.68 24.74 10.44
N SER A 163 -0.85 25.24 11.36
CA SER A 163 0.11 26.33 11.07
C SER A 163 1.34 25.92 10.24
N GLY A 164 1.46 24.65 9.84
CA GLY A 164 2.56 24.15 9.01
C GLY A 164 3.77 23.56 9.74
N LYS A 165 3.70 23.34 11.07
CA LYS A 165 4.81 22.81 11.90
C LYS A 165 5.36 21.46 11.38
N SER A 166 4.51 20.45 11.22
CA SER A 166 4.94 19.14 10.70
C SER A 166 5.41 19.24 9.24
N THR A 167 4.85 20.16 8.44
CA THR A 167 5.32 20.44 7.08
C THR A 167 6.73 21.03 7.09
N LEU A 168 7.05 21.90 8.05
CA LEU A 168 8.40 22.45 8.23
C LEU A 168 9.41 21.35 8.57
N LEU A 169 9.08 20.43 9.49
CA LEU A 169 9.95 19.28 9.78
C LEU A 169 10.17 18.39 8.55
N ARG A 170 9.10 18.11 7.79
CA ARG A 170 9.21 17.36 6.53
C ARG A 170 10.01 18.10 5.46
N ALA A 171 10.01 19.43 5.47
CA ALA A 171 10.86 20.23 4.61
C ALA A 171 12.34 20.14 5.03
N ILE A 172 12.63 20.14 6.34
CA ILE A 172 13.97 19.85 6.86
C ILE A 172 14.42 18.46 6.41
N LEU A 173 13.56 17.45 6.49
CA LEU A 173 13.81 16.09 5.96
C LEU A 173 13.86 16.00 4.44
N ARG A 174 13.45 17.06 3.73
CA ARG A 174 13.35 17.16 2.26
C ARG A 174 12.35 16.19 1.64
N GLU A 175 11.35 15.75 2.42
CA GLU A 175 10.14 15.12 1.89
C GLU A 175 9.23 16.14 1.20
N VAL A 176 9.36 17.42 1.57
CA VAL A 176 8.60 18.54 1.00
C VAL A 176 9.59 19.55 0.45
N LEU A 177 9.56 19.76 -0.88
CA LEU A 177 10.41 20.75 -1.52
C LEU A 177 9.81 22.16 -1.38
N PRO A 178 10.60 23.17 -1.00
CA PRO A 178 10.15 24.54 -1.03
C PRO A 178 10.01 25.07 -2.45
N VAL A 179 9.06 25.97 -2.64
CA VAL A 179 8.88 26.72 -3.90
C VAL A 179 9.94 27.82 -4.01
N ARG A 180 10.32 28.42 -2.88
CA ARG A 180 11.41 29.42 -2.76
C ARG A 180 12.11 29.28 -1.41
N GLY A 181 13.34 29.79 -1.35
CA GLY A 181 14.19 29.74 -0.17
C GLY A 181 15.05 28.49 -0.11
N THR A 182 15.94 28.45 0.87
CA THR A 182 16.94 27.40 1.04
C THR A 182 16.88 26.81 2.44
N ILE A 183 17.16 25.50 2.53
CA ILE A 183 17.36 24.80 3.79
C ILE A 183 18.76 24.20 3.73
N SER A 184 19.60 24.63 4.66
CA SER A 184 20.99 24.20 4.77
C SER A 184 21.21 23.48 6.10
N LEU A 185 21.94 22.37 6.08
CA LEU A 185 22.17 21.52 7.25
C LEU A 185 23.67 21.25 7.43
N SER A 186 24.12 21.10 8.68
CA SER A 186 25.50 20.74 9.01
C SER A 186 25.82 19.26 8.78
N THR A 187 24.80 18.39 8.79
CA THR A 187 24.93 16.93 8.64
C THR A 187 23.78 16.35 7.83
N ARG A 188 23.97 15.12 7.34
CA ARG A 188 22.90 14.31 6.72
C ARG A 188 22.31 13.28 7.67
N GLN A 189 22.89 13.10 8.86
CA GLN A 189 22.42 12.16 9.88
C GLN A 189 21.30 12.82 10.69
N ILE A 190 20.06 12.46 10.37
CA ILE A 190 18.87 13.01 11.01
C ILE A 190 17.99 11.86 11.48
N ALA A 191 17.64 11.86 12.76
CA ALA A 191 16.62 10.99 13.32
C ALA A 191 15.28 11.73 13.35
N TYR A 192 14.19 11.04 13.00
CA TYR A 192 12.85 11.61 12.98
C TYR A 192 11.86 10.70 13.70
N CYS A 193 11.11 11.28 14.64
CA CYS A 193 9.98 10.64 15.28
C CYS A 193 8.70 11.38 14.91
N ALA A 194 7.84 10.73 14.12
CA ALA A 194 6.60 11.30 13.61
C ALA A 194 5.48 11.33 14.67
N GLN A 195 4.54 12.26 14.51
CA GLN A 195 3.33 12.32 15.34
C GLN A 195 2.49 11.03 15.26
N LYS A 196 2.47 10.38 14.09
CA LYS A 196 1.88 9.06 13.89
C LYS A 196 2.98 8.06 13.53
N PRO A 197 3.48 7.29 14.50
CA PRO A 197 4.66 6.46 14.32
C PRO A 197 4.31 5.26 13.46
N TRP A 198 5.14 5.02 12.45
CA TRP A 198 5.13 3.76 11.71
C TRP A 198 6.17 2.81 12.30
N LEU A 199 5.76 1.58 12.58
CA LEU A 199 6.63 0.50 13.01
C LEU A 199 6.64 -0.61 11.94
N PRO A 200 7.82 -1.18 11.60
CA PRO A 200 7.91 -2.28 10.67
C PRO A 200 7.29 -3.57 11.26
N ASN A 201 6.94 -4.50 10.38
CA ASN A 201 6.63 -5.87 10.80
C ASN A 201 7.93 -6.55 11.29
N GLY A 202 7.94 -7.12 12.49
CA GLY A 202 9.15 -7.70 13.09
C GLY A 202 9.02 -7.82 14.60
N THR A 203 10.14 -8.00 15.32
CA THR A 203 10.13 -7.88 16.79
C THR A 203 10.21 -6.41 17.21
N ILE A 204 9.85 -6.09 18.46
CA ILE A 204 10.02 -4.72 18.99
C ILE A 204 11.51 -4.34 18.99
N LYS A 205 12.37 -5.27 19.38
CA LYS A 205 13.83 -5.09 19.35
C LYS A 205 14.34 -4.74 17.95
N ASP A 206 13.89 -5.44 16.92
CA ASP A 206 14.25 -5.14 15.53
C ASP A 206 13.69 -3.78 15.08
N ALA A 207 12.48 -3.44 15.52
CA ALA A 207 11.88 -2.15 15.20
C ALA A 207 12.68 -0.98 15.80
N ILE A 208 13.24 -1.13 17.01
CA ILE A 208 14.08 -0.11 17.65
C ILE A 208 15.47 -0.03 17.00
N ARG A 209 16.11 -1.17 16.73
CA ARG A 209 17.43 -1.23 16.08
C ARG A 209 17.39 -0.71 14.64
N GLY A 210 16.25 -0.87 13.98
CA GLY A 210 16.08 -0.55 12.57
C GLY A 210 16.92 -1.43 11.65
N ALA A 211 16.92 -1.11 10.36
CA ALA A 211 17.74 -1.79 9.34
C ALA A 211 19.23 -1.37 9.40
N THR A 212 19.70 -0.93 10.55
CA THR A 212 21.01 -0.31 10.70
C THR A 212 22.08 -1.41 10.71
N GLU A 213 22.56 -1.81 9.54
CA GLU A 213 23.71 -2.73 9.35
C GLU A 213 25.01 -2.23 10.04
N ILE A 214 25.02 -0.97 10.48
CA ILE A 214 26.14 -0.31 11.17
C ILE A 214 26.38 -0.91 12.57
N TYR A 215 25.36 -1.51 13.19
CA TYR A 215 25.48 -2.08 14.52
C TYR A 215 25.44 -3.60 14.45
N SER A 216 26.62 -4.23 14.47
CA SER A 216 26.71 -5.68 14.60
C SER A 216 25.99 -6.11 15.87
N ALA A 217 25.04 -7.05 15.75
CA ALA A 217 24.28 -7.58 16.88
C ALA A 217 25.17 -8.22 17.97
N SER A 218 26.45 -8.46 17.65
CA SER A 218 27.47 -9.02 18.55
C SER A 218 28.28 -7.99 19.34
N ASP A 219 28.06 -6.69 19.14
CA ASP A 219 28.79 -5.64 19.87
C ASP A 219 28.15 -5.38 21.25
N PRO A 220 28.87 -5.66 22.35
CA PRO A 220 28.35 -5.46 23.72
C PRO A 220 27.95 -4.01 24.02
N ASP A 221 28.57 -3.02 23.38
CA ASP A 221 28.29 -1.61 23.66
C ASP A 221 26.97 -1.17 23.01
N ASN A 222 26.56 -1.81 21.91
CA ASN A 222 25.25 -1.58 21.30
C ASN A 222 24.12 -2.17 22.14
N GLU A 223 24.35 -3.30 22.82
CA GLU A 223 23.36 -3.87 23.74
C GLU A 223 23.19 -2.99 24.99
N LYS A 224 24.29 -2.47 25.57
CA LYS A 224 24.22 -1.50 26.67
C LYS A 224 23.45 -0.24 26.24
N TRP A 225 23.74 0.29 25.06
CA TRP A 225 23.04 1.45 24.51
C TRP A 225 21.55 1.19 24.29
N TYR A 226 21.21 0.00 23.78
CA TYR A 226 19.82 -0.41 23.61
C TYR A 226 19.07 -0.43 24.95
N HIS A 227 19.67 -0.99 26.01
CA HIS A 227 19.09 -0.98 27.35
C HIS A 227 18.96 0.44 27.92
N GLU A 228 19.95 1.30 27.73
CA GLU A 228 19.88 2.70 28.15
C GLU A 228 18.73 3.45 27.45
N VAL A 229 18.59 3.27 26.12
CA VAL A 229 17.53 3.93 25.33
C VAL A 229 16.14 3.42 25.70
N THR A 230 15.99 2.12 25.90
CA THR A 230 14.69 1.52 26.27
C THR A 230 14.27 1.92 27.69
N ASP A 231 15.21 2.03 28.63
CA ASP A 231 14.95 2.59 29.97
C ASP A 231 14.59 4.08 29.90
N MET A 232 15.30 4.86 29.08
CA MET A 232 14.99 6.28 28.88
C MET A 232 13.59 6.51 28.33
N CYS A 233 13.10 5.61 27.49
CA CYS A 233 11.74 5.66 26.94
C CYS A 233 10.70 4.93 27.82
N CYS A 234 11.07 4.51 29.04
CA CYS A 234 10.21 3.79 29.98
C CYS A 234 9.59 2.51 29.41
N LEU A 235 10.24 1.85 28.44
CA LEU A 235 9.70 0.66 27.76
C LEU A 235 9.91 -0.64 28.54
N THR A 236 10.78 -0.62 29.54
CA THR A 236 11.14 -1.78 30.37
C THR A 236 9.90 -2.43 31.01
N HIS A 237 9.04 -1.63 31.63
CA HIS A 237 7.78 -2.11 32.21
C HIS A 237 6.80 -2.65 31.15
N ASP A 238 6.78 -2.09 29.94
CA ASP A 238 5.94 -2.65 28.87
C ASP A 238 6.43 -4.03 28.45
N PHE A 239 7.75 -4.23 28.37
CA PHE A 239 8.33 -5.52 28.02
C PHE A 239 7.93 -6.60 29.03
N ASP A 240 7.89 -6.29 30.33
CA ASP A 240 7.46 -7.24 31.36
C ASP A 240 6.00 -7.71 31.16
N SER A 241 5.15 -6.86 30.58
CA SER A 241 3.75 -7.20 30.29
C SER A 241 3.57 -8.01 29.00
N LEU A 242 4.59 -8.08 28.14
CA LEU A 242 4.50 -8.71 26.83
C LEU A 242 4.92 -10.19 26.89
N PRO A 243 4.27 -11.10 26.12
CA PRO A 243 4.52 -12.54 26.21
C PRO A 243 5.98 -12.95 25.98
N HIS A 244 6.72 -12.19 25.17
CA HIS A 244 8.12 -12.45 24.85
C HIS A 244 8.99 -11.20 25.05
N GLY A 245 8.58 -10.28 25.93
CA GLY A 245 9.32 -9.03 26.14
C GLY A 245 9.49 -8.24 24.85
N ASP A 246 10.71 -7.77 24.62
CA ASP A 246 11.11 -7.04 23.42
C ASP A 246 11.27 -7.92 22.16
N LEU A 247 11.28 -9.25 22.31
CA LEU A 247 11.21 -10.21 21.21
C LEU A 247 9.78 -10.45 20.71
N THR A 248 8.79 -9.83 21.34
CA THR A 248 7.40 -9.91 20.90
C THR A 248 7.26 -9.37 19.47
N ARG A 249 6.62 -10.16 18.60
CA ARG A 249 6.37 -9.78 17.21
C ARG A 249 5.25 -8.76 17.13
N ILE A 250 5.45 -7.68 16.38
CA ILE A 250 4.52 -6.60 16.10
C ILE A 250 4.24 -6.49 14.59
N GLY A 251 3.12 -5.88 14.23
CA GLY A 251 2.74 -5.61 12.83
C GLY A 251 1.52 -6.40 12.36
N SER A 252 1.36 -6.59 11.04
CA SER A 252 0.13 -7.11 10.42
C SER A 252 -0.30 -8.53 10.83
N GLY A 253 0.57 -9.29 11.49
CA GLY A 253 0.26 -10.59 12.11
C GLY A 253 0.88 -10.75 13.50
N GLY A 254 1.28 -9.64 14.14
CA GLY A 254 1.86 -9.61 15.47
C GLY A 254 0.91 -9.00 16.50
N LEU A 255 1.40 -8.82 17.72
CA LEU A 255 0.71 -8.12 18.78
C LEU A 255 0.57 -6.63 18.41
N ASN A 256 -0.63 -6.08 18.60
CA ASN A 256 -0.88 -4.65 18.41
C ASN A 256 -0.53 -3.88 19.68
N LEU A 257 0.45 -3.00 19.58
CA LEU A 257 0.84 -2.07 20.65
C LEU A 257 -0.19 -0.94 20.80
N SER A 258 -0.34 -0.41 22.02
CA SER A 258 -1.12 0.81 22.26
C SER A 258 -0.51 2.03 21.56
N GLY A 259 -1.28 3.12 21.39
CA GLY A 259 -0.77 4.35 20.77
C GLY A 259 0.49 4.90 21.47
N GLY A 260 0.45 5.02 22.80
CA GLY A 260 1.60 5.47 23.59
C GLY A 260 2.79 4.51 23.56
N GLN A 261 2.56 3.19 23.51
CA GLN A 261 3.64 2.21 23.32
C GLN A 261 4.29 2.35 21.94
N LYS A 262 3.49 2.48 20.87
CA LYS A 262 4.00 2.70 19.50
C LYS A 262 4.86 3.97 19.44
N GLN A 263 4.43 5.04 20.12
CA GLN A 263 5.15 6.30 20.21
C GLN A 263 6.51 6.15 20.91
N ARG A 264 6.53 5.49 22.07
CA ARG A 264 7.77 5.26 22.84
C ARG A 264 8.75 4.34 22.13
N VAL A 265 8.26 3.31 21.43
CA VAL A 265 9.10 2.46 20.57
C VAL A 265 9.70 3.27 19.40
N ALA A 266 8.92 4.15 18.76
CA ALA A 266 9.43 5.00 17.69
C ALA A 266 10.42 6.07 18.18
N LEU A 267 10.21 6.61 19.38
CA LEU A 267 11.15 7.51 20.04
C LEU A 267 12.46 6.78 20.36
N ALA A 268 12.38 5.58 20.95
CA ALA A 268 13.53 4.73 21.22
C ALA A 268 14.32 4.44 19.92
N ARG A 269 13.63 4.13 18.81
CA ARG A 269 14.27 3.97 17.50
C ARG A 269 15.04 5.21 17.06
N ALA A 270 14.44 6.40 17.21
CA ALA A 270 15.07 7.66 16.82
C ALA A 270 16.33 7.97 17.67
N LEU A 271 16.27 7.70 18.99
CA LEU A 271 17.39 7.88 19.90
C LEU A 271 18.50 6.85 19.67
N PHE A 272 18.13 5.59 19.41
CA PHE A 272 19.07 4.50 19.19
C PHE A 272 20.01 4.80 18.01
N ALA A 273 19.53 5.49 16.99
CA ALA A 273 20.28 5.86 15.80
C ALA A 273 21.42 6.87 16.02
N LYS A 274 21.53 7.52 17.20
CA LYS A 274 22.60 8.48 17.57
C LYS A 274 22.91 9.52 16.47
N CYS A 275 21.89 10.10 15.85
CA CYS A 275 22.07 11.12 14.81
C CYS A 275 22.37 12.51 15.42
N ASP A 276 23.17 13.33 14.74
CA ASP A 276 23.51 14.69 15.21
C ASP A 276 22.29 15.62 15.30
N ILE A 277 21.25 15.37 14.51
CA ILE A 277 19.98 16.12 14.49
C ILE A 277 18.83 15.17 14.81
N LEU A 278 18.01 15.53 15.80
CA LEU A 278 16.80 14.83 16.20
C LEU A 278 15.57 15.70 15.99
N LEU A 279 14.64 15.25 15.17
CA LEU A 279 13.37 15.92 14.88
C LEU A 279 12.22 15.16 15.55
N LEU A 280 11.47 15.83 16.41
CA LEU A 280 10.35 15.25 17.17
C LEU A 280 9.06 15.98 16.80
N ASP A 281 8.14 15.30 16.11
CA ASP A 281 6.84 15.86 15.70
C ASP A 281 5.76 15.47 16.70
N ASP A 282 5.51 16.33 17.70
CA ASP A 282 4.47 16.16 18.72
C ASP A 282 4.52 14.79 19.43
N THR A 283 5.73 14.34 19.75
CA THR A 283 5.99 12.96 20.17
C THR A 283 5.49 12.60 21.56
N PHE A 284 5.10 13.60 22.35
CA PHE A 284 4.70 13.44 23.74
C PHE A 284 3.19 13.51 23.95
N SER A 285 2.42 14.02 22.98
CA SER A 285 1.00 14.35 23.14
C SER A 285 0.07 13.16 23.43
N GLY A 286 0.52 11.93 23.20
CA GLY A 286 -0.24 10.69 23.40
C GLY A 286 0.28 9.83 24.56
N LEU A 287 1.16 10.38 25.40
CA LEU A 287 1.72 9.68 26.56
C LEU A 287 0.95 10.06 27.82
N ASP A 288 1.03 9.18 28.83
CA ASP A 288 0.59 9.50 30.19
C ASP A 288 1.46 10.62 30.77
N GLY A 289 0.88 11.54 31.52
CA GLY A 289 1.58 12.72 32.04
C GLY A 289 2.80 12.40 32.91
N GLU A 290 2.77 11.32 33.70
CA GLU A 290 3.92 10.91 34.53
C GLU A 290 5.05 10.35 33.67
N ILE A 291 4.71 9.51 32.69
CA ILE A 291 5.67 8.93 31.73
C ILE A 291 6.26 10.03 30.85
N GLU A 292 5.42 10.96 30.39
CA GLU A 292 5.79 12.12 29.58
C GLU A 292 6.87 12.96 30.26
N GLN A 293 6.64 13.36 31.53
CA GLN A 293 7.61 14.13 32.30
C GLN A 293 8.90 13.35 32.54
N THR A 294 8.80 12.07 32.89
CA THR A 294 9.97 11.20 33.12
C THR A 294 10.86 11.12 31.88
N ILE A 295 10.26 10.89 30.71
CA ILE A 295 11.01 10.82 29.44
C ILE A 295 11.59 12.20 29.10
N PHE A 296 10.81 13.27 29.28
CA PHE A 296 11.27 14.63 29.01
C PHE A 296 12.50 14.99 29.85
N ASP A 297 12.48 14.72 31.14
CA ASP A 297 13.60 14.99 32.05
C ASP A 297 14.84 14.14 31.73
N LYS A 298 14.67 12.86 31.39
CA LYS A 298 15.77 11.99 30.96
C LYS A 298 16.41 12.46 29.64
N LEU A 299 15.64 13.07 28.73
CA LEU A 299 16.15 13.55 27.44
C LEU A 299 16.72 14.96 27.47
N PHE A 300 16.02 15.89 28.13
CA PHE A 300 16.27 17.34 28.05
C PHE A 300 16.66 17.98 29.39
N GLY A 301 16.66 17.22 30.48
CA GLY A 301 17.08 17.70 31.79
C GLY A 301 18.53 18.17 31.83
N MET A 302 19.00 18.66 32.99
CA MET A 302 20.38 19.12 33.17
C MET A 302 21.43 18.07 32.82
N LEU A 303 21.15 16.80 33.15
CA LEU A 303 21.97 15.64 32.81
C LEU A 303 21.35 14.81 31.68
N GLY A 304 20.47 15.43 30.88
CA GLY A 304 19.71 14.76 29.84
C GLY A 304 20.60 14.25 28.70
N LEU A 305 20.13 13.19 28.04
CA LEU A 305 20.87 12.53 26.97
C LEU A 305 21.31 13.47 25.85
N THR A 306 20.42 14.37 25.43
CA THR A 306 20.62 15.25 24.27
C THR A 306 21.78 16.21 24.49
N ARG A 307 21.97 16.69 25.74
CA ARG A 307 23.12 17.50 26.14
C ARG A 307 24.40 16.68 26.21
N ARG A 308 24.35 15.47 26.77
CA ARG A 308 25.51 14.56 26.86
C ARG A 308 26.07 14.19 25.48
N LEU A 309 25.19 14.06 24.48
CA LEU A 309 25.55 13.72 23.11
C LEU A 309 25.71 14.94 22.19
N GLU A 310 25.58 16.17 22.71
CA GLU A 310 25.59 17.41 21.92
C GLU A 310 24.65 17.36 20.70
N THR A 311 23.51 16.67 20.85
CA THR A 311 22.54 16.46 19.78
C THR A 311 21.68 17.70 19.59
N THR A 312 21.54 18.16 18.36
CA THR A 312 20.64 19.26 18.02
C THR A 312 19.21 18.74 17.96
N VAL A 313 18.30 19.34 18.72
CA VAL A 313 16.90 18.86 18.77
C VAL A 313 15.93 19.93 18.29
N VAL A 314 15.02 19.54 17.40
CA VAL A 314 13.86 20.34 17.02
C VAL A 314 12.60 19.60 17.47
N LEU A 315 11.94 20.13 18.50
CA LEU A 315 10.71 19.60 19.04
C LEU A 315 9.52 20.45 18.59
N VAL A 316 8.62 19.85 17.82
CA VAL A 316 7.30 20.44 17.57
C VAL A 316 6.39 20.05 18.74
N SER A 317 5.84 21.04 19.44
CA SER A 317 4.84 20.79 20.48
C SER A 317 3.92 22.00 20.65
N ASN A 318 2.66 21.73 20.96
CA ASN A 318 1.69 22.75 21.35
C ASN A 318 1.67 23.00 22.88
N SER A 319 2.35 22.16 23.67
CA SER A 319 2.38 22.31 25.12
C SER A 319 3.43 23.31 25.56
N SER A 320 3.03 24.32 26.31
CA SER A 320 3.94 25.34 26.86
C SER A 320 4.82 24.82 28.00
N GLN A 321 4.55 23.62 28.53
CA GLN A 321 5.31 23.05 29.65
C GLN A 321 6.79 22.84 29.32
N TYR A 322 7.12 22.68 28.05
CA TYR A 322 8.47 22.42 27.56
C TYR A 322 9.30 23.69 27.29
N PHE A 323 8.66 24.86 27.25
CA PHE A 323 9.31 26.10 26.82
C PHE A 323 10.44 26.53 27.74
N GLN A 324 10.39 26.17 29.02
CA GLN A 324 11.44 26.53 29.98
C GLN A 324 12.78 25.85 29.71
N ALA A 325 12.76 24.65 29.09
CA ALA A 325 13.98 23.90 28.79
C ALA A 325 14.58 24.28 27.42
N ALA A 326 13.84 25.03 26.59
CA ALA A 326 14.24 25.37 25.24
C ALA A 326 15.24 26.53 25.20
N ASP A 327 16.26 26.41 24.36
CA ASP A 327 17.21 27.47 24.08
C ASP A 327 16.61 28.52 23.13
N ASN A 328 15.79 28.05 22.17
CA ASN A 328 15.09 28.90 21.22
C ASN A 328 13.67 28.38 20.99
N ILE A 329 12.70 29.28 20.90
CA ILE A 329 11.30 28.95 20.62
C ILE A 329 10.89 29.72 19.37
N VAL A 330 10.20 29.02 18.45
CA VAL A 330 9.65 29.59 17.22
C VAL A 330 8.14 29.38 17.24
N VAL A 331 7.37 30.47 17.22
CA VAL A 331 5.91 30.42 17.20
C VAL A 331 5.41 30.66 15.77
N LEU A 332 4.83 29.62 15.16
CA LEU A 332 4.25 29.68 13.82
C LEU A 332 2.75 30.00 13.87
N GLY A 333 2.31 30.90 13.01
CA GLY A 333 0.89 31.12 12.75
C GLY A 333 0.65 32.05 11.57
N ASN A 334 -0.54 31.99 10.99
CA ASN A 334 -0.89 32.73 9.76
C ASN A 334 0.15 32.55 8.63
N HIS A 335 0.69 31.34 8.48
CA HIS A 335 1.72 30.96 7.49
C HIS A 335 3.11 31.60 7.70
N ARG A 336 3.34 32.32 8.80
CA ARG A 336 4.60 33.03 9.10
C ARG A 336 5.08 32.74 10.52
N ILE A 337 6.29 33.21 10.84
CA ILE A 337 6.76 33.28 12.23
C ILE A 337 6.10 34.49 12.90
N ILE A 338 5.38 34.25 13.99
CA ILE A 338 4.74 35.30 14.81
C ILE A 338 5.76 35.86 15.80
N ASP A 339 6.51 34.98 16.46
CA ASP A 339 7.55 35.36 17.41
C ASP A 339 8.67 34.31 17.43
N GLN A 340 9.88 34.74 17.76
CA GLN A 340 11.02 33.86 17.99
C GLN A 340 11.96 34.43 19.05
N GLY A 341 12.63 33.55 19.79
CA GLY A 341 13.66 33.92 20.75
C GLY A 341 13.68 33.00 21.97
N SER A 342 14.38 33.43 23.02
CA SER A 342 14.40 32.70 24.28
C SER A 342 13.03 32.76 24.96
N TRP A 343 12.77 31.82 25.88
CA TRP A 343 11.55 31.84 26.69
C TRP A 343 11.36 33.16 27.45
N GLN A 344 12.45 33.76 27.93
CA GLN A 344 12.39 35.03 28.66
C GLN A 344 11.92 36.17 27.76
N ASP A 345 12.44 36.25 26.54
CA ASP A 345 12.09 37.29 25.55
C ASP A 345 10.61 37.20 25.16
N ILE A 346 10.16 35.99 24.84
CA ILE A 346 8.76 35.74 24.43
C ILE A 346 7.82 36.02 25.59
N ARG A 347 8.17 35.64 26.83
CA ARG A 347 7.33 35.89 28.01
C ARG A 347 7.17 37.40 28.27
N VAL A 348 8.23 38.19 28.09
CA VAL A 348 8.19 39.66 28.24
C VAL A 348 7.33 40.30 27.15
N LYS A 349 7.45 39.85 25.90
CA LYS A 349 6.61 40.31 24.79
C LYS A 349 5.14 39.96 25.00
N ALA A 350 4.85 38.71 25.38
CA ALA A 350 3.49 38.24 25.67
C ALA A 350 2.87 38.99 26.85
N ALA A 351 3.63 39.25 27.93
CA ALA A 351 3.17 40.05 29.05
C ALA A 351 2.91 41.51 28.67
N SER A 352 3.72 42.08 27.77
CA SER A 352 3.53 43.43 27.24
C SER A 352 2.26 43.50 26.39
N ILE A 353 2.05 42.53 25.48
CA ILE A 353 0.83 42.43 24.66
C ILE A 353 -0.41 42.24 25.54
N ALA A 354 -0.32 41.37 26.55
CA ALA A 354 -1.41 41.14 27.51
C ALA A 354 -1.81 42.42 28.26
N LYS A 355 -0.83 43.22 28.71
CA LYS A 355 -1.04 44.53 29.37
C LYS A 355 -1.66 45.59 28.46
N PHE A 356 -1.41 45.55 27.15
CA PHE A 356 -2.06 46.44 26.19
C PHE A 356 -3.46 45.95 25.78
N SER A 357 -3.70 44.64 25.79
CA SER A 357 -5.01 44.05 25.48
C SER A 357 -6.02 44.09 26.63
N SER A 358 -5.61 44.40 27.86
CA SER A 358 -6.51 44.57 29.02
C SER A 358 -7.34 45.87 29.02
N GLY A 359 -7.50 46.51 27.85
CA GLY A 359 -8.30 47.72 27.66
C GLY A 359 -9.73 47.49 27.14
N HIS A 360 -10.06 46.36 26.52
CA HIS A 360 -11.42 46.10 26.01
C HIS A 360 -11.80 44.61 26.05
N HIS A 361 -13.01 44.37 26.57
CA HIS A 361 -13.74 43.12 26.78
C HIS A 361 -13.50 42.35 28.09
N THR A 362 -14.26 42.76 29.10
CA THR A 362 -14.64 41.98 30.27
C THR A 362 -15.68 40.89 29.94
N SER A 363 -15.44 39.74 30.57
CA SER A 363 -16.35 38.61 30.86
C SER A 363 -16.78 37.65 29.72
N ASP A 364 -16.78 36.36 30.08
CA ASP A 364 -17.46 35.21 29.41
C ASP A 364 -16.61 34.18 28.63
N LYS A 365 -15.29 34.06 28.87
CA LYS A 365 -14.49 32.95 28.28
C LYS A 365 -13.75 32.02 29.23
N ALA A 366 -13.94 32.12 30.54
CA ALA A 366 -13.24 31.26 31.51
C ALA A 366 -13.97 29.96 31.90
N VAL A 367 -15.24 29.75 31.49
CA VAL A 367 -16.03 28.57 31.90
C VAL A 367 -16.30 27.58 30.75
N LEU A 368 -16.02 27.96 29.50
CA LEU A 368 -16.26 27.10 28.33
C LEU A 368 -15.02 26.31 27.86
N SER A 369 -13.79 26.68 28.26
CA SER A 369 -12.58 25.95 27.87
C SER A 369 -12.31 24.71 28.74
N ALA A 370 -12.59 24.77 30.05
CA ALA A 370 -12.34 23.66 30.96
C ALA A 370 -13.20 22.41 30.65
N ASN A 371 -14.47 22.62 30.27
CA ASN A 371 -15.36 21.51 29.90
C ASN A 371 -15.15 20.99 28.46
N SER A 372 -14.59 21.81 27.56
CA SER A 372 -14.23 21.41 26.19
C SER A 372 -13.00 20.50 26.19
N ASP A 373 -12.00 20.81 27.01
CA ASP A 373 -10.75 20.06 27.06
C ASP A 373 -10.92 18.72 27.79
N GLU A 374 -11.76 18.66 28.84
CA GLU A 374 -12.08 17.39 29.51
C GLU A 374 -13.00 16.48 28.64
N LEU A 375 -13.96 17.07 27.93
CA LEU A 375 -14.86 16.31 27.05
C LEU A 375 -14.14 15.85 25.76
N SER A 376 -13.23 16.66 25.22
CA SER A 376 -12.40 16.27 24.05
C SER A 376 -11.29 15.29 24.43
N ALA A 377 -10.73 15.35 25.64
CA ALA A 377 -9.83 14.32 26.17
C ALA A 377 -10.53 12.97 26.41
N ARG A 378 -11.77 12.97 26.93
CA ARG A 378 -12.59 11.76 27.09
C ARG A 378 -13.11 11.18 25.77
N LEU A 379 -13.30 12.01 24.74
CA LEU A 379 -13.68 11.55 23.39
C LEU A 379 -12.48 11.04 22.58
N ARG A 380 -11.26 11.53 22.84
CA ARG A 380 -10.02 11.08 22.19
C ARG A 380 -9.50 9.75 22.74
N THR A 381 -9.56 9.55 24.06
CA THR A 381 -9.15 8.29 24.73
C THR A 381 -10.05 7.10 24.38
N LYS A 382 -11.34 7.34 24.09
CA LYS A 382 -12.28 6.30 23.62
C LYS A 382 -12.20 6.03 22.11
N GLY A 383 -11.75 7.00 21.32
CA GLY A 383 -11.62 6.84 19.87
C GLY A 383 -10.47 5.92 19.48
N GLU A 384 -9.32 6.03 20.15
CA GLU A 384 -8.09 5.37 19.71
C GLU A 384 -7.92 3.94 20.22
N THR A 385 -8.55 3.57 21.33
CA THR A 385 -8.52 2.21 21.88
C THR A 385 -9.31 1.20 21.06
N GLU A 386 -10.35 1.64 20.34
CA GLU A 386 -11.09 0.75 19.45
C GLU A 386 -10.49 0.66 18.05
N ILE A 387 -9.93 1.73 17.47
CA ILE A 387 -9.62 1.87 16.03
C ILE A 387 -8.70 0.80 15.39
N ASP A 388 -7.96 0.00 16.18
CA ASP A 388 -6.99 -0.96 15.64
C ASP A 388 -7.24 -2.44 16.01
N LEU A 389 -8.35 -2.78 16.68
CA LEU A 389 -8.65 -4.19 17.03
C LEU A 389 -9.16 -5.05 15.85
N ALA A 390 -9.41 -4.47 14.67
CA ALA A 390 -10.12 -5.15 13.57
C ALA A 390 -9.22 -5.62 12.40
N ARG A 391 -7.95 -5.95 12.63
CA ARG A 391 -7.12 -6.71 11.67
C ARG A 391 -6.86 -8.13 12.18
N GLN A 392 -7.92 -8.88 12.42
CA GLN A 392 -7.89 -10.34 12.24
C GLN A 392 -8.45 -10.64 10.85
N THR A 393 -7.57 -10.66 9.85
CA THR A 393 -7.87 -11.34 8.58
C THR A 393 -7.61 -12.82 8.80
N GLY A 394 -8.68 -13.61 8.74
CA GLY A 394 -8.62 -15.08 8.77
C GLY A 394 -9.23 -15.68 10.03
N ASP A 395 -10.49 -15.35 10.34
CA ASP A 395 -11.26 -16.13 11.31
C ASP A 395 -11.80 -17.40 10.62
N PRO A 396 -11.27 -18.60 10.92
CA PRO A 396 -11.69 -19.85 10.27
C PRO A 396 -13.11 -20.25 10.66
N ALA A 397 -13.63 -19.71 11.77
CA ALA A 397 -14.96 -20.01 12.29
C ALA A 397 -16.09 -19.40 11.44
N LEU A 398 -15.81 -18.34 10.66
CA LEU A 398 -16.79 -17.71 9.76
C LEU A 398 -17.09 -18.56 8.51
N TYR A 399 -16.30 -19.60 8.26
CA TYR A 399 -16.45 -20.54 7.13
C TYR A 399 -16.61 -22.00 7.57
N GLY A 400 -16.59 -22.26 8.88
CA GLY A 400 -16.63 -23.62 9.43
C GLY A 400 -17.95 -23.91 10.11
N ASN A 401 -18.95 -24.34 9.34
CA ASN A 401 -20.06 -25.15 9.85
C ASN A 401 -20.72 -25.92 8.70
N PHE A 402 -19.96 -26.83 8.08
CA PHE A 402 -20.54 -27.98 7.38
C PHE A 402 -19.52 -29.13 7.39
N PRO A 403 -19.92 -30.38 7.72
CA PRO A 403 -18.98 -31.42 8.08
C PRO A 403 -18.47 -32.13 6.82
N ILE A 404 -17.24 -31.87 6.42
CA ILE A 404 -16.46 -32.83 5.63
C ILE A 404 -15.06 -32.88 6.23
N MET A 405 -14.82 -33.97 6.96
CA MET A 405 -13.54 -34.36 7.51
C MET A 405 -12.56 -34.63 6.35
N PHE A 406 -11.35 -34.08 6.44
CA PHE A 406 -10.24 -34.09 5.46
C PHE A 406 -10.26 -32.97 4.38
N MET A 407 -9.62 -31.82 4.65
CA MET A 407 -8.68 -31.17 3.70
C MET A 407 -8.01 -29.89 4.25
N ASP A 408 -6.71 -29.71 3.93
CA ASP A 408 -5.86 -28.58 4.34
C ASP A 408 -6.25 -27.21 3.75
N ALA A 409 -5.78 -26.13 4.40
CA ALA A 409 -6.12 -24.72 4.17
C ALA A 409 -5.91 -24.17 2.74
N THR A 410 -5.07 -24.81 1.92
CA THR A 410 -4.87 -24.45 0.51
C THR A 410 -6.06 -24.80 -0.39
N ASN A 411 -6.85 -25.81 -0.02
CA ASN A 411 -8.03 -26.26 -0.78
C ASN A 411 -9.35 -25.59 -0.36
N MET A 412 -9.33 -24.77 0.69
CA MET A 412 -10.52 -24.09 1.23
C MET A 412 -11.02 -22.96 0.32
N SER A 413 -10.11 -22.30 -0.41
CA SER A 413 -10.47 -21.33 -1.45
C SER A 413 -11.20 -22.01 -2.62
N LEU A 414 -10.70 -23.17 -3.06
CA LEU A 414 -11.29 -23.95 -4.14
C LEU A 414 -12.68 -24.46 -3.75
N GLY A 415 -12.89 -24.88 -2.51
CA GLY A 415 -14.19 -25.30 -1.98
C GLY A 415 -15.24 -24.19 -2.01
N TYR A 416 -14.88 -22.95 -1.66
CA TYR A 416 -15.78 -21.80 -1.78
C TYR A 416 -16.15 -21.48 -3.24
N TYR A 417 -15.19 -21.55 -4.15
CA TYR A 417 -15.47 -21.33 -5.57
C TYR A 417 -16.34 -22.46 -6.15
N LEU A 418 -16.07 -23.71 -5.80
CA LEU A 418 -16.87 -24.87 -6.23
C LEU A 418 -18.28 -24.84 -5.64
N SER A 419 -18.45 -24.39 -4.39
CA SER A 419 -19.79 -24.24 -3.78
C SER A 419 -20.59 -23.07 -4.35
N SER A 420 -19.92 -22.11 -4.99
CA SER A 420 -20.55 -20.95 -5.62
C SER A 420 -20.99 -21.22 -7.07
N ILE A 421 -20.64 -22.38 -7.63
CA ILE A 421 -21.04 -22.77 -8.99
C ILE A 421 -22.30 -23.61 -8.90
N ASP A 422 -23.38 -23.17 -9.56
CA ASP A 422 -24.61 -23.95 -9.66
C ASP A 422 -24.35 -25.31 -10.31
N PHE A 423 -24.92 -26.37 -9.73
CA PHE A 423 -24.82 -27.74 -10.26
C PHE A 423 -25.25 -27.84 -11.74
N MET A 424 -26.20 -27.01 -12.16
CA MET A 424 -26.65 -26.92 -13.55
C MET A 424 -25.54 -26.42 -14.49
N ASN A 425 -24.73 -25.46 -14.06
CA ASN A 425 -23.62 -24.93 -14.86
C ASN A 425 -22.49 -25.98 -14.95
N ILE A 426 -22.21 -26.71 -13.87
CA ILE A 426 -21.25 -27.83 -13.89
C ILE A 426 -21.71 -28.90 -14.87
N PHE A 427 -22.98 -29.30 -14.81
CA PHE A 427 -23.55 -30.28 -15.72
C PHE A 427 -23.47 -29.81 -17.18
N PHE A 428 -23.74 -28.54 -17.44
CA PHE A 428 -23.64 -27.95 -18.78
C PHE A 428 -22.20 -27.97 -19.31
N ILE A 429 -21.21 -27.59 -18.49
CA ILE A 429 -19.78 -27.62 -18.85
C ILE A 429 -19.31 -29.05 -19.13
N ILE A 430 -19.69 -30.02 -18.30
CA ILE A 430 -19.33 -31.43 -18.51
C ILE A 430 -19.94 -31.93 -19.82
N THR A 431 -21.23 -31.65 -20.03
CA THR A 431 -21.94 -32.07 -21.25
C THR A 431 -21.32 -31.45 -22.50
N SER A 432 -21.03 -30.13 -22.49
CA SER A 432 -20.42 -29.44 -23.62
C SER A 432 -19.00 -29.92 -23.91
N THR A 433 -18.24 -30.28 -22.86
CA THR A 433 -16.89 -30.84 -23.00
C THR A 433 -16.92 -32.24 -23.63
N VAL A 434 -17.84 -33.10 -23.18
CA VAL A 434 -18.03 -34.45 -23.76
C VAL A 434 -18.50 -34.36 -25.20
N SER A 435 -19.48 -33.50 -25.50
CA SER A 435 -19.95 -33.24 -26.86
C SER A 435 -18.83 -32.72 -27.76
N TYR A 436 -17.99 -31.82 -27.26
CA TYR A 436 -16.85 -31.30 -28.03
C TYR A 436 -15.84 -32.40 -28.35
N ALA A 437 -15.44 -33.21 -27.36
CA ALA A 437 -14.52 -34.33 -27.53
C ALA A 437 -15.04 -35.37 -28.54
N PHE A 438 -16.36 -35.59 -28.54
CA PHE A 438 -17.02 -36.45 -29.52
C PHE A 438 -16.98 -35.86 -30.93
N PHE A 439 -17.42 -34.61 -31.12
CA PHE A 439 -17.50 -33.99 -32.43
C PHE A 439 -16.15 -33.64 -33.06
N ILE A 440 -15.08 -33.49 -32.27
CA ILE A 440 -13.73 -33.30 -32.83
C ILE A 440 -13.09 -34.61 -33.30
N SER A 441 -13.48 -35.75 -32.72
CA SER A 441 -12.88 -37.06 -33.03
C SER A 441 -13.57 -37.75 -34.23
N ILE A 442 -14.89 -37.63 -34.35
CA ILE A 442 -15.68 -38.29 -35.40
C ILE A 442 -15.31 -37.92 -36.84
N PRO A 443 -14.96 -36.66 -37.17
CA PRO A 443 -14.56 -36.30 -38.53
C PRO A 443 -13.42 -37.17 -39.08
N GLN A 444 -12.50 -37.63 -38.24
CA GLN A 444 -11.42 -38.53 -38.66
C GLN A 444 -11.94 -39.91 -39.10
N TYR A 445 -12.91 -40.47 -38.38
CA TYR A 445 -13.59 -41.71 -38.76
C TYR A 445 -14.50 -41.52 -39.99
N TRP A 446 -15.14 -40.35 -40.09
CA TRP A 446 -15.98 -39.99 -41.24
C TRP A 446 -15.16 -39.89 -42.53
N LEU A 447 -13.97 -39.29 -42.46
CA LEU A 447 -13.03 -39.25 -43.59
C LEU A 447 -12.58 -40.65 -44.00
N ARG A 448 -12.24 -41.51 -43.02
CA ARG A 448 -11.86 -42.90 -43.30
C ARG A 448 -12.94 -43.63 -44.10
N LEU A 449 -14.21 -43.54 -43.66
CA LEU A 449 -15.34 -44.13 -44.37
C LEU A 449 -15.47 -43.56 -45.79
N TRP A 450 -15.33 -42.25 -45.95
CA TRP A 450 -15.40 -41.60 -47.27
C TRP A 450 -14.33 -42.14 -48.24
N THR A 451 -13.11 -42.35 -47.75
CA THR A 451 -12.00 -42.89 -48.55
C THR A 451 -12.17 -44.38 -48.88
N GLU A 452 -12.74 -45.18 -47.98
CA GLU A 452 -12.98 -46.63 -48.19
C GLU A 452 -14.08 -46.90 -49.24
N PHE A 453 -15.08 -46.02 -49.37
CA PHE A 453 -16.14 -46.12 -50.40
C PHE A 453 -15.76 -45.50 -51.75
N GLY A 454 -14.47 -45.19 -51.97
CA GLY A 454 -13.95 -44.71 -53.26
C GLY A 454 -14.57 -43.39 -53.74
N GLY A 455 -15.01 -42.53 -52.82
CA GLY A 455 -15.53 -41.20 -53.16
C GLY A 455 -16.93 -41.17 -53.82
N ARG A 456 -17.69 -42.26 -53.85
CA ARG A 456 -19.10 -42.20 -54.29
C ARG A 456 -19.91 -41.30 -53.35
N ASN A 457 -20.75 -40.43 -53.91
CA ASN A 457 -21.53 -39.42 -53.18
C ASN A 457 -20.67 -38.40 -52.38
N THR A 458 -19.64 -37.81 -53.01
CA THR A 458 -18.78 -36.78 -52.40
C THR A 458 -19.56 -35.64 -51.73
N ALA A 459 -20.67 -35.19 -52.31
CA ALA A 459 -21.53 -34.17 -51.72
C ALA A 459 -22.07 -34.57 -50.33
N PHE A 460 -22.44 -35.83 -50.13
CA PHE A 460 -22.94 -36.33 -48.84
C PHE A 460 -21.85 -36.31 -47.77
N TYR A 461 -20.65 -36.80 -48.11
CA TYR A 461 -19.54 -36.85 -47.16
C TYR A 461 -18.99 -35.46 -46.82
N VAL A 462 -18.90 -34.55 -47.78
CA VAL A 462 -18.52 -33.14 -47.56
C VAL A 462 -19.53 -32.44 -46.63
N CYS A 463 -20.83 -32.58 -46.89
CA CYS A 463 -21.87 -32.00 -46.03
C CYS A 463 -21.80 -32.56 -44.61
N GLY A 464 -21.60 -33.88 -44.45
CA GLY A 464 -21.43 -34.51 -43.15
C GLY A 464 -20.20 -33.98 -42.39
N PHE A 465 -19.07 -33.80 -43.08
CA PHE A 465 -17.83 -33.31 -42.48
C PHE A 465 -17.94 -31.84 -42.02
N VAL A 466 -18.55 -30.98 -42.85
CA VAL A 466 -18.83 -29.59 -42.48
C VAL A 466 -19.80 -29.51 -41.31
N LEU A 467 -20.86 -30.32 -41.31
CA LEU A 467 -21.84 -30.36 -40.23
C LEU A 467 -21.20 -30.78 -38.90
N LEU A 468 -20.39 -31.84 -38.88
CA LEU A 468 -19.67 -32.26 -37.68
C LEU A 468 -18.70 -31.18 -37.17
N SER A 469 -18.03 -30.46 -38.09
CA SER A 469 -17.15 -29.35 -37.74
C SER A 469 -17.93 -28.17 -37.13
N THR A 470 -19.11 -27.85 -37.67
CA THR A 470 -19.99 -26.81 -37.09
C THR A 470 -20.49 -27.20 -35.69
N LEU A 471 -20.85 -28.48 -35.48
CA LEU A 471 -21.27 -28.97 -34.17
C LEU A 471 -20.13 -28.95 -33.15
N SER A 472 -18.91 -29.30 -33.57
CA SER A 472 -17.72 -29.18 -32.73
C SER A 472 -17.50 -27.74 -32.28
N TRP A 473 -17.60 -26.78 -33.21
CA TRP A 473 -17.43 -25.34 -32.93
C TRP A 473 -18.52 -24.76 -32.02
N ILE A 474 -19.79 -25.17 -32.22
CA ILE A 474 -20.90 -24.79 -31.33
C ILE A 474 -20.65 -25.34 -29.92
N SER A 475 -20.19 -26.58 -29.80
CA SER A 475 -19.90 -27.21 -28.51
C SER A 475 -18.74 -26.54 -27.77
N THR A 476 -17.69 -26.12 -28.49
CA THR A 476 -16.58 -25.35 -27.88
C THR A 476 -17.03 -23.96 -27.46
N SER A 477 -17.89 -23.32 -28.25
CA SER A 477 -18.45 -22.00 -27.91
C SER A 477 -19.34 -22.09 -26.66
N ALA A 478 -20.14 -23.16 -26.55
CA ALA A 478 -20.95 -23.45 -25.38
C ALA A 478 -20.12 -23.74 -24.11
N GLN A 479 -18.92 -24.31 -24.24
CA GLN A 479 -18.02 -24.52 -23.10
C GLN A 479 -17.45 -23.22 -22.52
N MET A 480 -17.34 -22.17 -23.34
CA MET A 480 -16.81 -20.87 -22.91
C MET A 480 -17.87 -19.91 -22.38
N TRP A 481 -19.15 -20.22 -22.59
CA TRP A 481 -20.30 -19.48 -22.09
C TRP A 481 -20.67 -19.98 -20.70
#